data_AF-A0A965NKG9-F1
#
_entry.id   AF-A0A965NKG9-F1
#
_cell.length_a   1.000
_cell.length_b   1.000
_cell.length_c   1.000
_cell.angle_alpha   90.00
_cell.angle_beta   90.00
_cell.angle_gamma   90.00
#
_symmetry.space_group_name_H-M   'P 1'
#
loop_
_entity.id
_entity.type
_entity.pdbx_description
1 polymer ?
#
loop_
_entity_poly.entity_id
_entity_poly.type
_entity_poly.pdbx_seq_one_letter_code
_entity_poly.pdbx_strand_id
1 'polypeptide(L)'
;METISPALQRVLHRVAQGDDVLAASAAENLTVKQNVVVDAHYQGKPVCTVTLPWVVDGHALLMADTSVNPAIAESRLKSLANALAMPLCVIRS
;
A
#
# COMPACT_ATOMS: atom_id res chain seq x y z
N MET A 1 9.44 2.29 -12.33
CA MET A 1 8.23 2.75 -11.61
C MET A 1 7.09 1.97 -12.20
N GLU A 2 6.66 0.88 -11.55
CA GLU A 2 5.47 0.17 -12.01
C GLU A 2 4.29 1.14 -11.99
N THR A 3 3.60 1.24 -13.12
CA THR A 3 2.46 2.14 -13.27
C THR A 3 1.24 1.40 -12.72
N ILE A 4 0.63 1.94 -11.67
CA ILE A 4 -0.59 1.41 -11.09
C ILE A 4 -1.67 1.26 -12.17
N SER A 5 -2.40 0.14 -12.16
CA SER A 5 -3.44 -0.11 -13.14
C SER A 5 -4.62 0.88 -12.99
N PRO A 6 -5.38 1.19 -14.06
CA PRO A 6 -6.56 2.04 -13.96
C PRO A 6 -7.62 1.50 -12.99
N ALA A 7 -7.72 0.18 -12.86
CA ALA A 7 -8.58 -0.49 -11.89
C ALA A 7 -8.14 -0.17 -10.45
N LEU A 8 -6.85 -0.34 -10.15
CA LEU A 8 -6.30 -0.01 -8.84
C LEU A 8 -6.43 1.49 -8.52
N GLN A 9 -6.28 2.37 -9.50
CA GLN A 9 -6.54 3.81 -9.33
C GLN A 9 -7.98 4.10 -8.90
N ARG A 10 -8.97 3.45 -9.51
CA ARG A 10 -10.38 3.58 -9.12
C ARG A 10 -10.64 3.05 -7.72
N VAL A 11 -10.04 1.92 -7.34
CA VAL A 11 -10.11 1.41 -5.96
C VAL A 11 -9.57 2.43 -4.97
N LEU A 12 -8.37 2.97 -5.19
CA LEU A 12 -7.77 3.97 -4.32
C LEU A 12 -8.64 5.22 -4.19
N HIS A 13 -9.25 5.67 -5.29
CA HIS A 13 -10.16 6.81 -5.27
C HIS A 13 -11.42 6.53 -4.43
N ARG A 14 -12.04 5.36 -4.57
CA ARG A 14 -13.22 4.99 -3.76
C ARG A 14 -12.89 4.88 -2.28
N VAL A 15 -11.78 4.23 -1.94
CA VAL A 15 -11.35 4.09 -0.55
C VAL A 15 -11.02 5.45 0.08
N ALA A 16 -10.43 6.38 -0.68
CA ALA A 16 -10.23 7.77 -0.22
C ALA A 16 -11.55 8.50 0.08
N GLN A 17 -12.66 8.11 -0.56
CA GLN A 17 -14.01 8.62 -0.32
C GLN A 17 -14.73 7.90 0.84
N GLY A 18 -14.07 6.91 1.47
CA GLY A 18 -14.60 6.15 2.61
C GLY A 18 -15.18 4.78 2.29
N ASP A 19 -15.07 4.29 1.04
CA ASP A 19 -15.46 2.89 0.73
C ASP A 19 -14.54 1.90 1.44
N ASP A 20 -15.11 0.75 1.79
CA ASP A 20 -14.35 -0.40 2.28
C ASP A 20 -13.42 -0.97 1.19
N VAL A 21 -12.21 -1.37 1.59
CA VAL A 21 -11.17 -1.88 0.67
C VAL A 21 -11.61 -3.16 -0.04
N LEU A 22 -12.30 -4.08 0.64
CA LEU A 22 -12.80 -5.31 0.01
C LEU A 22 -13.88 -4.97 -1.01
N ALA A 23 -14.84 -4.13 -0.63
CA ALA A 23 -15.94 -3.74 -1.50
C ALA A 23 -15.44 -3.02 -2.77
N ALA A 24 -14.54 -2.05 -2.61
CA ALA A 24 -13.95 -1.32 -3.72
C ALA A 24 -13.15 -2.23 -4.65
N SER A 25 -12.34 -3.14 -4.10
CA SER A 25 -11.53 -4.08 -4.88
C SER A 25 -12.36 -5.12 -5.61
N ALA A 26 -13.43 -5.63 -4.97
CA ALA A 26 -14.35 -6.58 -5.58
C ALA A 26 -15.09 -5.97 -6.78
N ALA A 27 -15.48 -4.70 -6.71
CA ALA A 27 -16.11 -3.99 -7.82
C ALA A 27 -15.22 -3.89 -9.07
N GLU A 28 -13.90 -3.95 -8.91
CA GLU A 28 -12.91 -3.89 -9.98
C GLU A 28 -12.29 -5.28 -10.28
N ASN A 29 -12.81 -6.36 -9.68
CA ASN A 29 -12.30 -7.73 -9.80
C ASN A 29 -10.80 -7.88 -9.46
N LEU A 30 -10.31 -7.12 -8.47
CA LEU A 30 -8.93 -7.21 -8.02
C LEU A 30 -8.76 -8.24 -6.91
N THR A 31 -7.62 -8.93 -6.91
CA THR A 31 -7.26 -9.87 -5.83
C THR A 31 -6.91 -9.11 -4.57
N VAL A 32 -7.51 -9.46 -3.44
CA VAL A 32 -7.22 -8.86 -2.14
C VAL A 32 -6.70 -9.92 -1.16
N LYS A 33 -5.66 -9.55 -0.43
CA LYS A 33 -5.18 -10.28 0.75
C LYS A 33 -5.22 -9.37 1.97
N GLN A 34 -5.65 -9.93 3.10
CA GLN A 34 -5.75 -9.23 4.37
C GLN A 34 -4.64 -9.67 5.32
N ASN A 35 -4.20 -8.76 6.19
CA ASN A 35 -3.25 -9.04 7.27
C ASN A 35 -2.01 -9.81 6.78
N VAL A 36 -1.45 -9.36 5.66
CA VAL A 36 -0.31 -10.00 5.01
C VAL A 36 0.94 -9.73 5.82
N VAL A 37 1.60 -10.79 6.25
CA VAL A 37 2.84 -10.72 7.02
C VAL A 37 4.01 -10.76 6.06
N VAL A 38 4.87 -9.74 6.10
CA VAL A 38 6.07 -9.64 5.26
C VAL A 38 7.29 -9.30 6.10
N ASP A 39 8.46 -9.78 5.69
CA ASP A 39 9.72 -9.40 6.33
C ASP A 39 10.27 -8.13 5.67
N ALA A 40 10.51 -7.11 6.48
CA ALA A 40 11.29 -5.95 6.09
C ALA A 40 12.78 -6.31 6.11
N HIS A 41 13.50 -5.85 5.09
CA HIS A 41 14.91 -6.11 4.91
C HIS A 41 15.73 -4.83 4.96
N TYR A 42 16.93 -4.93 5.51
CA TYR A 42 17.97 -3.92 5.39
C TYR A 42 19.24 -4.58 4.88
N GLN A 43 19.78 -4.09 3.76
CA GLN A 43 20.96 -4.69 3.11
C GLN A 43 20.83 -6.21 2.88
N GLY A 44 19.64 -6.66 2.50
CA GLY A 44 19.35 -8.08 2.22
C GLY A 44 19.17 -8.97 3.44
N LYS A 45 19.24 -8.43 4.66
CA LYS A 45 18.98 -9.18 5.90
C LYS A 45 17.59 -8.82 6.45
N PRO A 46 16.78 -9.80 6.87
CA PRO A 46 15.51 -9.50 7.53
C PRO A 46 15.78 -8.80 8.86
N VAL A 47 15.08 -7.70 9.12
CA VAL A 47 15.25 -6.88 10.32
C VAL A 47 14.02 -6.91 11.22
N CYS A 48 12.83 -6.94 10.64
CA CYS A 48 11.58 -7.07 11.37
C CYS A 48 10.48 -7.59 10.46
N THR A 49 9.41 -8.09 11.07
CA THR A 49 8.22 -8.52 10.38
C THR A 49 7.15 -7.43 10.48
N VAL A 50 6.49 -7.12 9.37
CA VAL A 50 5.45 -6.10 9.24
C VAL A 50 4.15 -6.76 8.82
N THR A 51 3.06 -6.42 9.50
CA THR A 51 1.72 -6.80 9.08
C THR A 51 1.12 -5.69 8.23
N LEU A 52 0.85 -6.01 6.98
CA LEU A 52 0.16 -5.14 6.03
C LEU A 52 -1.34 -5.42 6.10
N PRO A 53 -2.18 -4.42 6.43
CA PRO A 53 -3.62 -4.63 6.53
C PRO A 53 -4.23 -5.15 5.22
N TRP A 54 -3.72 -4.64 4.08
CA TRP A 54 -4.27 -4.90 2.76
C TRP A 54 -3.17 -4.98 1.70
N VAL A 55 -3.24 -6.02 0.87
CA VAL A 55 -2.49 -6.12 -0.39
C VAL A 55 -3.49 -6.35 -1.52
N VAL A 56 -3.59 -5.40 -2.44
CA VAL A 56 -4.50 -5.43 -3.59
C VAL A 56 -3.68 -5.53 -4.86
N ASP A 57 -3.89 -6.60 -5.63
CA ASP A 57 -3.17 -6.85 -6.89
C ASP A 57 -1.64 -6.71 -6.73
N GLY A 58 -1.10 -7.28 -5.65
CA GLY A 58 0.33 -7.21 -5.32
C GLY A 58 0.81 -5.90 -4.67
N HIS A 59 -0.03 -4.88 -4.58
CA HIS A 59 0.31 -3.58 -3.99
C HIS A 59 -0.16 -3.48 -2.55
N ALA A 60 0.73 -3.11 -1.62
CA ALA A 60 0.30 -2.83 -0.25
C ALA A 60 -0.44 -1.49 -0.20
N LEU A 61 -1.62 -1.47 0.42
CA LEU A 61 -2.40 -0.25 0.63
C LEU A 61 -2.12 0.29 2.02
N LEU A 62 -1.65 1.54 2.08
CA LEU A 62 -1.33 2.26 3.32
C LEU A 62 -2.14 3.54 3.38
N MET A 63 -2.59 3.91 4.58
CA MET A 63 -3.24 5.20 4.82
C MET A 63 -2.17 6.25 5.14
N ALA A 64 -2.26 7.41 4.50
CA ALA A 64 -1.39 8.53 4.84
C ALA A 64 -1.74 9.09 6.22
N ASP A 65 -0.73 9.25 7.07
CA ASP A 65 -0.84 10.11 8.23
C ASP A 65 -0.67 11.57 7.79
N THR A 66 -1.76 12.34 7.83
CA THR A 66 -1.80 13.73 7.38
C THR A 66 -1.07 14.69 8.32
N SER A 67 -0.66 14.23 9.51
CA SER A 67 0.18 15.01 10.41
C SER A 67 1.65 15.07 9.99
N VAL A 68 2.08 14.18 9.08
CA VAL A 68 3.45 14.11 8.59
C VAL A 68 3.66 15.00 7.38
N ASN A 69 4.74 15.78 7.37
CA ASN A 69 5.12 16.61 6.23
C ASN A 69 5.15 15.77 4.92
N PRO A 70 4.52 16.23 3.82
CA PRO A 70 4.41 15.47 2.58
C PRO A 70 5.75 15.00 1.98
N ALA A 71 6.79 15.82 2.05
CA ALA A 71 8.11 15.46 1.53
C ALA A 71 8.78 14.37 2.38
N ILE A 72 8.60 14.42 3.69
CA ILE A 72 9.07 13.38 4.62
C ILE A 72 8.30 12.09 4.39
N ALA A 73 6.98 12.18 4.23
CA ALA A 73 6.13 11.02 3.94
C ALA A 73 6.58 10.32 2.65
N GLU A 74 6.81 11.07 1.57
CA GLU A 74 7.26 10.49 0.30
C GLU A 74 8.63 9.80 0.41
N SER A 75 9.59 10.42 1.11
CA SER A 75 10.90 9.81 1.35
C SER A 75 10.79 8.50 2.16
N ARG A 76 9.98 8.49 3.21
CA ARG A 76 9.72 7.29 4.03
C ARG A 76 9.03 6.19 3.24
N LEU A 77 8.09 6.54 2.36
CA LEU A 77 7.40 5.60 1.48
C LEU A 77 8.36 4.90 0.52
N LYS A 78 9.28 5.63 -0.11
CA LYS A 78 10.31 5.04 -0.99
C LYS A 78 11.22 4.10 -0.19
N SER A 79 11.64 4.51 1.00
CA SER A 79 12.44 3.66 1.89
C SER A 79 11.70 2.37 2.28
N LEU A 80 10.41 2.48 2.61
CA LEU A 80 9.57 1.35 3.00
C LEU A 80 9.34 0.38 1.83
N ALA A 81 9.07 0.88 0.63
CA ALA A 81 8.89 0.03 -0.56
C ALA A 81 10.15 -0.81 -0.83
N ASN A 82 11.33 -0.21 -0.68
CA ASN A 82 12.60 -0.90 -0.80
C ASN A 82 12.79 -1.95 0.31
N ALA A 83 12.47 -1.60 1.55
CA ALA A 83 12.60 -2.52 2.68
C ALA A 83 11.69 -3.75 2.55
N LEU A 84 10.48 -3.57 2.04
CA LEU A 84 9.51 -4.64 1.86
C LEU A 84 9.65 -5.40 0.53
N ALA A 85 10.53 -4.92 -0.36
CA ALA A 85 10.68 -5.43 -1.73
C ALA A 85 9.33 -5.55 -2.48
N MET A 86 8.42 -4.59 -2.27
CA MET A 86 7.07 -4.61 -2.84
C MET A 86 6.54 -3.21 -3.16
N PRO A 87 5.63 -3.06 -4.13
CA PRO A 87 5.03 -1.78 -4.45
C PRO A 87 4.01 -1.35 -3.39
N LEU A 88 3.96 -0.04 -3.13
CA LEU A 88 3.09 0.57 -2.12
C LEU A 88 2.14 1.59 -2.78
N CYS A 89 0.88 1.58 -2.37
CA CYS A 89 -0.13 2.58 -2.69
C CYS A 89 -0.57 3.32 -1.44
N VAL A 90 -0.73 4.63 -1.55
CA VAL A 90 -1.09 5.49 -0.41
C VAL A 90 -2.43 6.12 -0.65
N ILE A 91 -3.36 5.85 0.27
CA ILE A 91 -4.66 6.49 0.33
C ILE A 91 -4.49 7.80 1.09
N ARG A 92 -4.84 8.91 0.45
CA ARG A 92 -4.89 10.24 1.06
C ARG A 92 -6.36 10.63 1.15
N SER A 93 -6.88 10.71 2.37
CA SER A 93 -8.20 11.27 2.70
C SER A 93 -8.09 12.76 2.95
#